data_AF-A0A098R1S9-F1
#
_entry.id   AF-A0A098R1S9-F1
#
_cell.length_a   1.000
_cell.length_b   1.000
_cell.length_c   1.000
_cell.angle_alpha   90.00
_cell.angle_beta   90.00
_cell.angle_gamma   90.00
#
_symmetry.space_group_name_H-M   'P 1'
#
loop_
_entity.id
_entity.type
_entity.pdbx_description
1 polymer ?
#
loop_
_entity_poly.entity_id
_entity_poly.type
_entity_poly.pdbx_seq_one_letter_code
_entity_poly.pdbx_strand_id
1 'polypeptide(L)'
;MERIDGGPGQFLFRPDVPHETEKKTKKKGETRKKSGFFSLVSRPDEHELESFDLLPSELKASIQAAPSLDAWLSGTIDTIHTHGDALAKYPSRENLALYRRAVSDFLKVIAKRTYRAEDNLGHRSLVDQKKYTVIKLVDQRLEKLALGILQEQRGNLQILAQIEEINGMLFDLLQ
;
A
#
# COMPACT_ATOMS: atom_id res chain seq x y z
N MET A 1 -16.69 -49.76 51.60
CA MET A 1 -17.54 -48.69 51.05
C MET A 1 -17.84 -49.01 49.59
N GLU A 2 -19.11 -49.24 49.27
CA GLU A 2 -19.63 -49.39 47.91
C GLU A 2 -19.44 -48.10 47.10
N ARG A 3 -19.16 -48.21 45.79
CA ARG A 3 -20.14 -47.99 44.69
C ARG A 3 -19.40 -47.94 43.32
N ILE A 4 -19.53 -48.98 42.49
CA ILE A 4 -20.29 -49.11 41.19
C ILE A 4 -20.00 -47.99 40.17
N ASP A 5 -19.89 -48.17 38.85
CA ASP A 5 -20.02 -49.26 37.87
C ASP A 5 -19.46 -48.64 36.57
N GLY A 6 -18.75 -49.31 35.67
CA GLY A 6 -19.37 -50.08 34.59
C GLY A 6 -18.85 -49.59 33.22
N GLY A 7 -18.32 -50.51 32.41
CA GLY A 7 -18.03 -50.30 30.97
C GLY A 7 -19.32 -50.18 30.14
N PRO A 8 -19.37 -50.44 28.81
CA PRO A 8 -18.45 -51.26 28.01
C PRO A 8 -18.04 -50.60 26.66
N GLY A 9 -16.94 -51.00 26.03
CA GLY A 9 -16.98 -52.06 25.02
C GLY A 9 -16.69 -51.52 23.61
N GLN A 10 -15.41 -51.44 23.24
CA GLN A 10 -14.98 -51.30 21.84
C GLN A 10 -14.33 -52.62 21.39
N PHE A 11 -15.16 -53.52 20.92
CA PHE A 11 -14.84 -54.44 19.84
C PHE A 11 -15.78 -54.02 18.70
N LEU A 12 -15.33 -53.85 17.46
CA LEU A 12 -15.26 -54.93 16.49
C LEU A 12 -14.56 -54.44 15.19
N PHE A 13 -13.57 -55.21 14.75
CA PHE A 13 -13.32 -55.67 13.37
C PHE A 13 -13.45 -54.73 12.15
N ARG A 14 -12.26 -54.50 11.53
CA ARG A 14 -11.83 -54.39 10.11
C ARG A 14 -12.86 -54.74 8.99
N PRO A 15 -12.75 -54.19 7.75
CA PRO A 15 -11.74 -54.70 6.81
C PRO A 15 -11.12 -53.68 5.81
N ASP A 16 -10.07 -54.17 5.16
CA ASP A 16 -9.25 -53.59 4.11
C ASP A 16 -9.78 -54.06 2.74
N VAL A 17 -9.97 -53.16 1.74
CA VAL A 17 -10.13 -53.54 0.31
C VAL A 17 -9.64 -52.40 -0.61
N PRO A 18 -8.92 -52.68 -1.71
CA PRO A 18 -8.21 -51.68 -2.54
C PRO A 18 -8.92 -51.35 -3.86
N HIS A 19 -8.62 -50.18 -4.47
CA HIS A 19 -8.51 -50.06 -5.94
C HIS A 19 -7.79 -48.80 -6.44
N GLU A 20 -7.02 -48.97 -7.52
CA GLU A 20 -6.15 -48.03 -8.24
C GLU A 20 -6.87 -46.95 -9.09
N THR A 21 -6.02 -46.08 -9.68
CA THR A 21 -6.17 -45.24 -10.89
C THR A 21 -6.65 -43.80 -10.62
N GLU A 22 -6.11 -42.70 -11.16
CA GLU A 22 -5.37 -42.44 -12.40
C GLU A 22 -4.39 -41.25 -12.25
N LYS A 23 -3.27 -41.29 -12.98
CA LYS A 23 -2.47 -40.10 -13.34
C LYS A 23 -3.24 -39.28 -14.37
N LYS A 24 -3.55 -37.99 -14.11
CA LYS A 24 -3.77 -36.99 -15.19
C LYS A 24 -3.27 -35.58 -14.84
N THR A 25 -2.17 -35.24 -15.52
CA THR A 25 -1.92 -33.99 -16.25
C THR A 25 -1.97 -32.65 -15.51
N LYS A 26 -0.77 -32.10 -15.26
CA LYS A 26 -0.51 -30.65 -15.14
C LYS A 26 -1.05 -29.92 -16.37
N LYS A 27 -2.21 -29.29 -16.26
CA LYS A 27 -2.58 -28.17 -17.13
C LYS A 27 -1.82 -26.94 -16.63
N LYS A 28 -0.77 -26.58 -17.36
CA LYS A 28 -0.05 -25.31 -17.26
C LYS A 28 -1.02 -24.20 -17.67
N GLY A 29 -1.85 -23.79 -16.71
CA GLY A 29 -2.60 -22.54 -16.81
C GLY A 29 -1.59 -21.41 -16.74
N GLU A 30 -1.37 -20.73 -17.85
CA GLU A 30 -0.67 -19.45 -17.89
C GLU A 30 -1.46 -18.47 -17.02
N THR A 31 -1.08 -18.39 -15.74
CA THR A 31 -1.39 -17.22 -14.94
C THR A 31 -0.65 -16.07 -15.61
N ARG A 32 -1.37 -15.29 -16.43
CA ARG A 32 -0.96 -13.95 -16.84
C ARG A 32 -0.57 -13.21 -15.58
N LYS A 33 0.74 -13.17 -15.30
CA LYS A 33 1.31 -12.35 -14.24
C LYS A 33 0.95 -10.93 -14.62
N LYS A 34 -0.07 -10.37 -13.94
CA LYS A 34 -0.26 -8.92 -13.92
C LYS A 34 0.98 -8.38 -13.22
N SER A 35 1.95 -8.02 -14.04
CA SER A 35 3.14 -7.26 -13.70
C SER A 35 2.65 -5.93 -13.11
N GLY A 36 2.33 -5.94 -11.82
CA GLY A 36 2.21 -4.73 -11.04
C GLY A 36 3.55 -4.01 -11.12
N PHE A 37 3.50 -2.69 -11.28
CA PHE A 37 4.67 -1.82 -11.38
C PHE A 37 5.72 -2.08 -10.27
N PHE A 38 5.28 -2.58 -9.11
CA PHE A 38 6.14 -2.98 -8.00
C PHE A 38 6.98 -4.25 -8.20
N SER A 39 6.67 -5.08 -9.20
CA SER A 39 7.52 -6.23 -9.55
C SER A 39 8.81 -5.85 -10.26
N LEU A 40 8.89 -4.60 -10.76
CA LEU A 40 10.15 -4.00 -11.22
C LEU A 40 10.97 -3.46 -10.04
N VAL A 41 10.30 -2.99 -8.98
CA VAL A 41 10.90 -2.42 -7.76
C VAL A 41 11.40 -3.48 -6.76
N SER A 42 11.15 -4.76 -7.00
CA SER A 42 11.42 -5.83 -6.01
C SER A 42 12.65 -6.69 -6.32
N ARG A 43 13.63 -6.19 -7.09
CA ARG A 43 14.95 -6.81 -7.21
C ARG A 43 16.02 -5.79 -6.84
N PRO A 44 16.77 -5.99 -5.75
CA PRO A 44 17.88 -5.13 -5.41
C PRO A 44 19.07 -5.58 -6.26
N ASP A 45 19.13 -5.11 -7.50
CA ASP A 45 20.38 -5.07 -8.25
C ASP A 45 20.91 -3.63 -8.14
N GLU A 46 22.19 -3.50 -7.78
CA GLU A 46 22.83 -2.31 -7.22
C GLU A 46 23.07 -1.15 -8.23
N HIS A 47 22.26 -1.08 -9.28
CA HIS A 47 22.41 -0.16 -10.41
C HIS A 47 21.22 0.80 -10.63
N GLU A 48 20.27 0.94 -9.69
CA GLU A 48 19.18 1.93 -9.81
C GLU A 48 19.59 3.39 -9.51
N LEU A 49 20.88 3.73 -9.57
CA LEU A 49 21.35 5.12 -9.44
C LEU A 49 21.10 5.96 -10.71
N GLU A 50 20.82 5.33 -11.85
CA GLU A 50 20.71 6.00 -13.16
C GLU A 50 19.28 6.47 -13.50
N SER A 51 18.25 6.08 -12.73
CA SER A 51 16.86 6.48 -13.01
C SER A 51 16.50 7.87 -12.48
N PHE A 52 17.39 8.48 -11.69
CA PHE A 52 17.10 9.67 -10.88
C PHE A 52 17.33 11.00 -11.60
N ASP A 53 18.06 10.99 -12.73
CA ASP A 53 18.30 12.20 -13.54
C ASP A 53 17.09 12.58 -14.42
N LEU A 54 16.05 11.75 -14.43
CA LEU A 54 14.80 11.98 -15.15
C LEU A 54 13.74 12.75 -14.34
N LEU A 55 14.04 13.14 -13.11
CA LEU A 55 13.13 13.99 -12.33
C LEU A 55 13.07 15.39 -12.95
N PRO A 56 11.87 16.01 -13.05
CA PRO A 56 11.74 17.37 -13.55
C PRO A 56 12.68 18.31 -12.80
N SER A 57 13.46 19.11 -13.53
CA SER A 57 14.47 20.03 -12.98
C SER A 57 13.90 20.95 -11.89
N GLU A 58 12.62 21.30 -12.03
CA GLU A 58 11.76 21.98 -11.06
C GLU A 58 11.84 21.33 -9.67
N LEU A 59 11.66 20.01 -9.59
CA LEU A 59 11.63 19.26 -8.34
C LEU A 59 13.03 19.09 -7.75
N LYS A 60 14.07 19.08 -8.59
CA LYS A 60 15.48 18.99 -8.15
C LYS A 60 15.92 20.28 -7.48
N ALA A 61 15.54 21.43 -8.05
CA ALA A 61 15.83 22.76 -7.53
C ALA A 61 15.10 23.04 -6.20
N SER A 62 13.83 22.64 -6.06
CA SER A 62 13.05 22.85 -4.84
C SER A 62 13.59 22.12 -3.61
N ILE A 63 14.37 21.05 -3.79
CA ILE A 63 14.90 20.25 -2.66
C ILE A 63 16.16 20.87 -2.03
N GLN A 64 16.84 21.78 -2.73
CA GLN A 64 18.14 22.32 -2.31
C GLN A 64 18.04 23.65 -1.53
N ALA A 65 16.88 24.34 -1.57
CA ALA A 65 16.65 25.57 -0.83
C ALA A 65 15.83 25.29 0.45
N ALA A 66 16.51 25.24 1.60
CA ALA A 66 15.94 24.79 2.87
C ALA A 66 14.82 25.65 3.53
N PRO A 67 14.40 26.84 3.06
CA PRO A 67 13.13 27.45 3.48
C PRO A 67 11.94 27.17 2.54
N SER A 68 12.15 26.55 1.37
CA SER A 68 11.07 26.33 0.38
C SER A 68 10.47 24.93 0.40
N LEU A 69 11.14 23.92 0.97
CA LEU A 69 10.62 22.55 0.98
C LEU A 69 9.37 22.40 1.85
N ASP A 70 9.39 22.94 3.08
CA ASP A 70 8.23 22.86 3.98
C ASP A 70 7.06 23.70 3.42
N ALA A 71 7.35 24.84 2.77
CA ALA A 71 6.34 25.64 2.06
C ALA A 71 5.73 24.88 0.87
N TRP A 72 6.57 24.17 0.10
CA TRP A 72 6.11 23.32 -1.00
C TRP A 72 5.27 22.14 -0.50
N LEU A 73 5.65 21.52 0.63
CA LEU A 73 4.89 20.45 1.26
C LEU A 73 3.51 20.94 1.72
N SER A 74 3.44 22.13 2.32
CA SER A 74 2.17 22.76 2.70
C SER A 74 1.28 23.01 1.47
N GLY A 75 1.82 23.63 0.41
CA GLY A 75 1.06 23.87 -0.82
C GLY A 75 0.62 22.58 -1.54
N THR A 76 1.43 21.52 -1.43
CA THR A 76 1.07 20.20 -1.96
C THR A 76 -0.08 19.58 -1.17
N ILE A 77 -0.12 19.75 0.15
CA ILE A 77 -1.24 19.32 0.99
C ILE A 77 -2.53 20.06 0.61
N ASP A 78 -2.48 21.37 0.42
CA ASP A 78 -3.65 22.14 -0.03
C ASP A 78 -4.17 21.65 -1.39
N THR A 79 -3.26 21.28 -2.29
CA THR A 79 -3.58 20.68 -3.59
C THR A 79 -4.24 19.31 -3.42
N ILE A 80 -3.72 18.48 -2.51
CA ILE A 80 -4.31 17.17 -2.17
C ILE A 80 -5.72 17.35 -1.61
N HIS A 81 -5.95 18.29 -0.69
CA HIS A 81 -7.27 18.60 -0.14
C HIS A 81 -8.23 19.04 -1.24
N THR A 82 -7.80 19.94 -2.12
CA THR A 82 -8.63 20.42 -3.24
C THR A 82 -9.06 19.26 -4.15
N HIS A 83 -8.14 18.36 -4.50
CA HIS A 83 -8.47 17.17 -5.29
C HIS A 83 -9.31 16.16 -4.53
N GLY A 84 -9.11 16.02 -3.21
CA GLY A 84 -9.92 15.20 -2.33
C GLY A 84 -11.38 15.67 -2.29
N ASP A 85 -11.60 16.98 -2.11
CA ASP A 85 -12.93 17.58 -2.11
C ASP A 85 -13.63 17.39 -3.46
N ALA A 86 -12.91 17.58 -4.57
CA ALA A 86 -13.44 17.35 -5.91
C ALA A 86 -13.82 15.88 -6.11
N LEU A 87 -13.00 14.94 -5.61
CA LEU A 87 -13.26 13.50 -5.67
C LEU A 87 -14.45 13.09 -4.81
N ALA A 88 -14.60 13.66 -3.61
CA ALA A 88 -15.71 13.41 -2.72
C ALA A 88 -17.05 13.91 -3.29
N LYS A 89 -17.03 15.07 -3.95
CA LYS A 89 -18.21 15.64 -4.63
C LYS A 89 -18.57 14.89 -5.90
N TYR A 90 -17.57 14.56 -6.72
CA TYR A 90 -17.72 13.91 -8.01
C TYR A 90 -16.75 12.73 -8.13
N PRO A 91 -17.15 11.52 -7.72
CA PRO A 91 -16.30 10.34 -7.75
C PRO A 91 -16.11 9.83 -9.18
N SER A 92 -15.20 10.47 -9.90
CA SER A 92 -14.85 10.13 -11.29
C SER A 92 -13.45 9.52 -11.38
N ARG A 93 -13.19 8.77 -12.45
CA ARG A 93 -11.85 8.20 -12.73
C ARG A 93 -10.79 9.30 -12.88
N GLU A 94 -11.18 10.45 -13.41
CA GLU A 94 -10.31 11.61 -13.61
C GLU A 94 -9.91 12.24 -12.27
N ASN A 95 -10.88 12.55 -11.41
CA ASN A 95 -10.63 13.10 -10.08
C ASN A 95 -9.80 12.13 -9.22
N LEU A 96 -10.05 10.82 -9.36
CA LEU A 96 -9.28 9.79 -8.67
C LEU A 96 -7.83 9.75 -9.16
N ALA A 97 -7.58 9.98 -10.45
CA ALA A 97 -6.23 10.05 -10.99
C ALA A 97 -5.48 11.28 -10.47
N LEU A 98 -6.14 12.45 -10.44
CA LEU A 98 -5.58 13.69 -9.90
C LEU A 98 -5.22 13.54 -8.42
N TYR A 99 -6.16 13.06 -7.61
CA TYR A 99 -5.94 12.84 -6.19
C TYR A 99 -4.81 11.85 -5.93
N ARG A 100 -4.82 10.67 -6.59
CA ARG A 100 -3.72 9.68 -6.45
C ARG A 100 -2.37 10.25 -6.84
N ARG A 101 -2.30 11.03 -7.92
CA ARG A 101 -1.06 11.63 -8.38
C ARG A 101 -0.51 12.61 -7.35
N ALA A 102 -1.34 13.52 -6.85
CA ALA A 102 -0.94 14.50 -5.84
C ALA A 102 -0.43 13.82 -4.56
N VAL A 103 -1.15 12.82 -4.05
CA VAL A 103 -0.71 12.04 -2.88
C VAL A 103 0.59 11.28 -3.16
N SER A 104 0.72 10.65 -4.33
CA SER A 104 1.92 9.91 -4.71
C SER A 104 3.16 10.81 -4.78
N ASP A 105 3.02 12.00 -5.35
CA ASP A 105 4.13 12.95 -5.49
C ASP A 105 4.55 13.49 -4.12
N PHE A 106 3.61 13.74 -3.20
CA PHE A 106 3.90 14.05 -1.80
C PHE A 106 4.67 12.91 -1.11
N LEU A 107 4.19 11.67 -1.20
CA LEU A 107 4.82 10.51 -0.54
C LEU A 107 6.25 10.27 -1.05
N LYS A 108 6.53 10.50 -2.34
CA LYS A 108 7.88 10.40 -2.90
C LYS A 108 8.85 11.40 -2.25
N VAL A 109 8.40 12.64 -2.03
CA VAL A 109 9.22 13.68 -1.41
C VAL A 109 9.50 13.33 0.06
N ILE A 110 8.49 12.86 0.80
CA ILE A 110 8.68 12.39 2.19
C ILE A 110 9.61 11.18 2.26
N ALA A 111 9.46 10.20 1.36
CA ALA A 111 10.34 9.03 1.29
C ALA A 111 11.80 9.42 0.99
N LYS A 112 12.01 10.43 0.13
CA LYS A 112 13.34 10.97 -0.15
C LYS A 112 13.93 11.73 1.04
N ARG A 113 13.11 12.50 1.77
CA ARG A 113 13.53 13.23 2.98
C ARG A 113 13.97 12.26 4.08
N THR A 114 13.19 11.22 4.32
CA THR A 114 13.51 10.18 5.30
C THR A 114 14.79 9.42 4.93
N TYR A 115 14.95 9.00 3.68
CA TYR A 115 16.19 8.35 3.22
C TYR A 115 17.43 9.24 3.40
N ARG A 116 17.33 10.53 3.05
CA ARG A 116 18.44 11.48 3.26
C ARG A 116 18.75 11.68 4.74
N ALA A 117 17.76 11.65 5.61
CA ALA A 117 17.99 11.74 7.05
C ALA A 117 18.73 10.50 7.58
N GLU A 118 18.36 9.30 7.10
CA GLU A 118 19.05 8.04 7.45
C GLU A 118 20.53 8.07 7.04
N ASP A 119 20.84 8.51 5.81
CA ASP A 119 22.21 8.59 5.28
C ASP A 119 23.09 9.55 6.10
N ASN A 120 22.55 10.70 6.51
CA ASN A 120 23.28 11.68 7.32
C ASN A 120 23.51 11.22 8.77
N LEU A 121 22.59 10.45 9.35
CA LEU A 121 22.69 9.98 10.74
C LEU A 121 23.43 8.64 10.85
N GLY A 122 23.58 7.88 9.75
CA GLY A 122 24.27 6.60 9.72
C GLY A 122 23.52 5.46 10.42
N HIS A 123 22.28 5.68 10.84
CA HIS A 123 21.41 4.68 11.46
C HIS A 123 19.93 4.97 11.19
N ARG A 124 19.12 3.92 11.08
CA ARG A 124 17.67 4.04 10.89
C ARG A 124 17.01 4.40 12.23
N SER A 125 16.37 5.56 12.30
CA SER A 125 15.58 5.94 13.47
C SER A 125 14.27 5.16 13.53
N LEU A 126 13.78 4.87 14.73
CA LEU A 126 12.43 4.31 14.93
C LEU A 126 11.34 5.20 14.33
N VAL A 127 11.58 6.51 14.28
CA VAL A 127 10.69 7.48 13.63
C VAL A 127 10.60 7.22 12.13
N ASP A 128 11.74 7.00 11.46
CA ASP A 128 11.77 6.72 10.02
C ASP A 128 11.04 5.42 9.71
N GLN A 129 11.24 4.38 10.52
CA GLN A 129 10.52 3.11 10.35
C GLN A 129 9.00 3.25 10.46
N LYS A 130 8.51 4.10 11.38
CA LYS A 130 7.08 4.43 11.48
C LYS A 130 6.60 5.15 10.23
N LYS A 131 7.34 6.14 9.73
CA LYS A 131 7.00 6.87 8.49
C LYS A 131 6.89 5.93 7.29
N TYR A 132 7.80 4.98 7.11
CA TYR A 132 7.67 3.97 6.04
C TYR A 132 6.42 3.10 6.18
N THR A 133 6.02 2.77 7.41
CA THR A 133 4.81 1.98 7.67
C THR A 133 3.56 2.79 7.31
N VAL A 134 3.52 4.06 7.68
CA VAL A 134 2.42 4.98 7.33
C VAL A 134 2.36 5.18 5.82
N ILE A 135 3.48 5.38 5.12
CA ILE A 135 3.53 5.48 3.65
C ILE A 135 2.88 4.24 3.00
N LYS A 136 3.25 3.03 3.46
CA LYS A 136 2.64 1.78 2.94
C LYS A 136 1.14 1.70 3.22
N LEU A 137 0.70 2.16 4.40
CA LEU A 137 -0.70 2.17 4.76
C LEU A 137 -1.50 3.15 3.88
N VAL A 138 -0.96 4.34 3.60
CA VAL A 138 -1.59 5.30 2.69
C VAL A 138 -1.77 4.70 1.30
N ASP A 139 -0.74 4.04 0.77
CA ASP A 139 -0.82 3.38 -0.55
C ASP A 139 -1.95 2.32 -0.61
N GLN A 140 -2.04 1.47 0.41
CA GLN A 140 -3.13 0.48 0.53
C GLN A 140 -4.52 1.15 0.59
N ARG A 141 -4.61 2.33 1.20
CA ARG A 141 -5.87 3.07 1.34
C ARG A 141 -6.27 3.72 0.02
N LEU A 142 -5.32 4.25 -0.74
CA LEU A 142 -5.52 4.72 -2.11
C LEU A 142 -5.98 3.59 -3.04
N GLU A 143 -5.38 2.40 -2.93
CA GLU A 143 -5.79 1.24 -3.73
C GLU A 143 -7.23 0.82 -3.39
N LYS A 144 -7.54 0.72 -2.10
CA LYS A 144 -8.91 0.44 -1.64
C LYS A 144 -9.88 1.48 -2.17
N LEU A 145 -9.57 2.78 -2.06
CA LEU A 145 -10.38 3.89 -2.58
C LEU A 145 -10.64 3.73 -4.07
N ALA A 146 -9.58 3.48 -4.85
CA ALA A 146 -9.67 3.28 -6.28
C ALA A 146 -10.58 2.10 -6.67
N LEU A 147 -10.43 0.95 -6.00
CA LEU A 147 -11.28 -0.22 -6.23
C LEU A 147 -12.75 0.08 -5.92
N GLY A 148 -13.03 0.79 -4.83
CA GLY A 148 -14.40 1.13 -4.43
C GLY A 148 -15.10 2.05 -5.44
N ILE A 149 -14.37 3.03 -5.99
CA ILE A 149 -14.89 3.92 -7.05
C ILE A 149 -15.08 3.14 -8.35
N LEU A 150 -14.13 2.29 -8.73
CA LEU A 150 -14.17 1.57 -10.00
C LEU A 150 -15.27 0.50 -10.05
N GLN A 151 -15.63 -0.06 -8.89
CA GLN A 151 -16.69 -1.05 -8.76
C GLN A 151 -18.07 -0.42 -8.48
N GLU A 152 -18.16 0.91 -8.39
CA GLU A 152 -19.41 1.64 -8.04
C GLU A 152 -20.04 1.15 -6.71
N GLN A 153 -19.25 0.54 -5.83
CA GLN A 153 -19.74 -0.10 -4.61
C GLN A 153 -19.82 0.85 -3.41
N ARG A 154 -19.16 2.01 -3.47
CA ARG A 154 -19.10 2.94 -2.34
C ARG A 154 -19.98 4.15 -2.55
N GLY A 155 -20.80 4.46 -1.55
CA GLY A 155 -21.53 5.71 -1.48
C GLY A 155 -20.62 6.90 -1.17
N ASN A 156 -21.06 8.11 -1.53
CA ASN A 156 -20.29 9.36 -1.40
C ASN A 156 -19.76 9.61 0.02
N LEU A 157 -20.55 9.29 1.06
CA LEU A 157 -20.12 9.42 2.46
C LEU A 157 -18.92 8.53 2.79
N GLN A 158 -18.87 7.32 2.22
CA GLN A 158 -17.80 6.38 2.49
C GLN A 158 -16.51 6.78 1.75
N ILE A 159 -16.65 7.36 0.55
CA ILE A 159 -15.54 7.95 -0.20
C ILE A 159 -14.95 9.13 0.59
N LEU A 160 -15.79 10.03 1.09
CA LEU A 160 -15.37 11.15 1.92
C LEU A 160 -14.62 10.67 3.18
N ALA A 161 -15.16 9.69 3.91
CA ALA A 161 -14.51 9.14 5.09
C ALA A 161 -13.12 8.56 4.80
N GLN A 162 -12.94 7.91 3.65
CA GLN A 162 -11.63 7.39 3.24
C GLN A 162 -10.64 8.50 2.87
N ILE A 163 -11.13 9.57 2.23
CA ILE A 163 -10.30 10.73 1.90
C ILE A 163 -9.81 11.41 3.19
N GLU A 164 -10.69 11.61 4.17
CA GLU A 164 -10.33 12.16 5.48
C GLU A 164 -9.33 11.26 6.23
N GLU A 165 -9.52 9.94 6.18
CA GLU A 165 -8.55 8.99 6.76
C GLU A 165 -7.16 9.16 6.11
N ILE A 166 -7.10 9.26 4.78
CA ILE A 166 -5.86 9.51 4.04
C ILE A 166 -5.24 10.85 4.46
N ASN A 167 -6.02 11.93 4.49
CA ASN A 167 -5.52 13.25 4.89
C ASN A 167 -4.92 13.24 6.30
N GLY A 168 -5.55 12.55 7.25
CA GLY A 168 -5.01 12.36 8.60
C GLY A 168 -3.67 11.62 8.61
N MET A 169 -3.53 10.55 7.82
CA MET A 169 -2.26 9.84 7.67
C MET A 169 -1.17 10.69 7.02
N LEU A 170 -1.53 11.57 6.07
CA LEU A 170 -0.57 12.49 5.44
C LEU A 170 -0.07 13.55 6.43
N PHE A 171 -0.95 14.02 7.31
CA PHE A 171 -0.57 14.94 8.38
C PHE A 171 0.40 14.30 9.38
N ASP A 172 0.17 13.04 9.77
CA ASP A 172 1.08 12.28 10.66
C ASP A 172 2.50 12.13 10.08
N LEU A 173 2.66 12.16 8.76
CA LEU A 173 3.98 12.11 8.11
C LEU A 173 4.78 13.41 8.23
N LEU A 174 4.11 14.55 8.38
CA LEU A 174 4.73 15.86 8.56
C LEU A 174 5.21 16.12 9.99
N GLN A 175 4.56 15.48 10.96
CA GLN A 175 4.94 15.55 12.37
C GLN A 175 6.26 14.81 12.65
#